data_AF-A0A343VR78-F1
#
_entry.id   AF-A0A343VR78-F1
#
_cell.length_a   1.000
_cell.length_b   1.000
_cell.length_c   1.000
_cell.angle_alpha   90.00
_cell.angle_beta   90.00
_cell.angle_gamma   90.00
#
_symmetry.space_group_name_H-M   'P 1'
#
loop_
_entity.id
_entity.type
_entity.pdbx_description
1 polymer ?
#
loop_
_entity_poly.entity_id
_entity_poly.type
_entity_poly.pdbx_seq_one_letter_code
_entity_poly.pdbx_strand_id
1 'polypeptide(L)'
;MSWIATKVTGMTTSDRIDELSQRITAMTGQTLTRDQLMAVVSRAFEHRVDLDDDVQLRALVAGLGSPAAAPADPSGPAPSGLQPSPSGATAKAMAVLALLGGVGNLLASVVLVAASGYLSEHEAMPSWYGATVYVIAACGFVVAVALLTGGVMAFMRRRSGARIVVFGCALSIVAFFGDLAVTLAAASDAGAGGVGTSPIHSFMSLIIPVVTLVLALVPSTKRWLIAGEANQPARGVASGASGAKWAVVAGVAVLVVAGAGAGIYFLTRPAANASGRCNTAVAAAEDVLRSRFEFTGLVDQALPALKERVSPDLYAQLEPGLRVASTLPGADQVTSHITDLTSKQVECAGSAARVESQMTWQMSSPDSPEPRTNHATCATSVEYRGDRWIVTKSDVASA
;
A
#
# COMPACT_ATOMS: atom_id res chain seq x y z
N MET A 1 30.33 -45.06 -35.33
CA MET A 1 29.58 -43.79 -35.44
C MET A 1 30.15 -42.93 -36.57
N SER A 2 30.07 -43.41 -37.81
CA SER A 2 30.44 -42.64 -39.02
C SER A 2 29.82 -43.32 -40.25
N TRP A 3 28.49 -43.29 -40.36
CA TRP A 3 27.78 -43.81 -41.55
C TRP A 3 26.40 -43.17 -41.82
N ILE A 4 26.05 -42.05 -41.17
CA ILE A 4 24.78 -41.34 -41.42
C ILE A 4 25.00 -39.98 -42.12
N ALA A 5 26.23 -39.49 -42.23
CA ALA A 5 26.51 -38.18 -42.83
C ALA A 5 26.68 -38.17 -44.37
N THR A 6 26.46 -39.29 -45.07
CA THR A 6 26.79 -39.41 -46.51
C THR A 6 25.63 -39.96 -47.34
N LYS A 7 24.39 -39.51 -47.09
CA LYS A 7 23.24 -39.85 -47.94
C LYS A 7 22.31 -38.68 -48.26
N VAL A 8 22.83 -37.44 -48.26
CA VAL A 8 22.01 -36.25 -48.59
C VAL A 8 22.78 -35.26 -49.50
N THR A 9 23.56 -35.74 -50.46
CA THR A 9 24.24 -34.89 -51.46
C THR A 9 23.98 -35.30 -52.91
N GLY A 10 22.87 -35.99 -53.17
CA GLY A 10 22.45 -36.33 -54.54
C GLY A 10 20.94 -36.47 -54.73
N MET A 11 20.12 -35.99 -53.79
CA MET A 11 18.66 -36.02 -53.93
C MET A 11 18.24 -34.80 -54.72
N THR A 12 17.78 -35.00 -55.95
CA THR A 12 17.37 -33.90 -56.82
C THR A 12 16.13 -33.22 -56.23
N THR A 13 15.86 -31.96 -56.58
CA THR A 13 14.66 -31.25 -56.12
C THR A 13 13.37 -32.01 -56.45
N SER A 14 13.36 -32.82 -57.52
CA SER A 14 12.24 -33.67 -57.89
C SER A 14 12.00 -34.77 -56.85
N ASP A 15 13.07 -35.44 -56.42
CA ASP A 15 12.99 -36.55 -55.47
C ASP A 15 12.42 -36.11 -54.10
N ARG A 16 12.75 -34.89 -53.65
CA ARG A 16 12.21 -34.32 -52.40
C ARG A 16 10.72 -33.98 -52.51
N ILE A 17 10.27 -33.56 -53.69
CA ILE A 17 8.86 -33.24 -53.94
C ILE A 17 8.02 -34.52 -53.95
N ASP A 18 8.55 -35.58 -54.57
CA ASP A 18 7.89 -36.89 -54.61
C ASP A 18 7.80 -37.52 -53.22
N GLU A 19 8.86 -37.42 -52.41
CA GLU A 19 8.87 -37.87 -51.01
C GLU A 19 7.86 -37.11 -50.15
N LEU A 20 7.79 -35.78 -50.27
CA LEU A 20 6.82 -34.95 -49.55
C LEU A 20 5.38 -35.30 -49.96
N SER A 21 5.14 -35.50 -51.26
CA SER A 21 3.84 -35.92 -51.79
C SER A 21 3.41 -37.28 -51.23
N GLN A 22 4.33 -38.24 -51.16
CA GLN A 22 4.08 -39.56 -50.62
C GLN A 22 3.79 -39.52 -49.11
N ARG A 23 4.52 -38.68 -48.36
CA ARG A 23 4.32 -38.48 -46.91
C ARG A 23 2.97 -37.80 -46.61
N ILE A 24 2.57 -36.80 -47.39
CA ILE A 24 1.26 -36.16 -47.23
C ILE A 24 0.14 -37.15 -47.58
N THR A 25 0.27 -37.91 -48.66
CA THR A 25 -0.72 -38.93 -49.07
C THR A 25 -0.88 -40.00 -47.99
N ALA A 26 0.22 -40.45 -47.37
CA ALA A 26 0.20 -41.40 -46.27
C ALA A 26 -0.51 -40.83 -45.02
N MET A 27 -0.39 -39.53 -44.76
CA MET A 27 -0.98 -38.89 -43.58
C MET A 27 -2.45 -38.51 -43.73
N THR A 28 -2.88 -38.11 -44.93
CA THR A 28 -4.24 -37.58 -45.16
C THR A 28 -5.12 -38.54 -45.97
N GLY A 29 -4.54 -39.56 -46.60
CA GLY A 29 -5.25 -40.47 -47.50
C GLY A 29 -5.67 -39.82 -48.82
N GLN A 30 -5.24 -38.58 -49.09
CA GLN A 30 -5.58 -37.82 -50.30
C GLN A 30 -4.36 -37.61 -51.17
N THR A 31 -4.48 -37.94 -52.47
CA THR A 31 -3.48 -37.60 -53.47
C THR A 31 -3.61 -36.13 -53.86
N LEU A 32 -2.63 -35.32 -53.50
CA LEU A 32 -2.61 -33.90 -53.86
C LEU A 32 -2.10 -33.71 -55.28
N THR A 33 -2.74 -32.80 -56.01
CA THR A 33 -2.24 -32.36 -57.32
C THR A 33 -0.96 -31.53 -57.15
N ARG A 34 -0.11 -31.50 -58.18
CA ARG A 34 1.16 -30.75 -58.16
C ARG A 34 0.97 -29.28 -57.79
N ASP A 35 -0.10 -28.65 -58.26
CA ASP A 35 -0.41 -27.25 -57.99
C ASP A 35 -0.80 -27.01 -56.52
N GLN A 36 -1.56 -27.94 -55.93
CA GLN A 36 -1.87 -27.89 -54.50
C GLN A 36 -0.62 -28.08 -53.66
N LEU A 37 0.27 -29.00 -54.04
CA LEU A 37 1.53 -29.24 -53.35
C LEU A 37 2.41 -27.97 -53.35
N MET A 38 2.51 -27.29 -54.50
CA MET A 38 3.25 -26.03 -54.59
C MET A 38 2.61 -24.92 -53.74
N ALA A 39 1.29 -24.90 -53.61
CA ALA A 39 0.60 -23.97 -52.71
C ALA A 39 0.89 -24.27 -51.22
N VAL A 40 0.99 -25.55 -50.82
CA VAL A 40 1.43 -25.96 -49.46
C VAL A 40 2.84 -25.42 -49.21
N VAL A 41 3.76 -25.71 -50.13
CA VAL A 41 5.19 -25.37 -49.99
C VAL A 41 5.36 -23.85 -49.92
N SER A 42 4.71 -23.10 -50.80
CA SER A 42 4.75 -21.63 -50.78
C SER A 42 4.27 -21.05 -49.45
N ARG A 43 3.14 -21.55 -48.92
CA ARG A 43 2.57 -21.09 -47.64
C ARG A 43 3.41 -21.54 -46.43
N ALA A 44 4.04 -22.70 -46.49
CA ALA A 44 4.98 -23.16 -45.48
C ALA A 44 6.22 -22.27 -45.40
N PHE A 45 6.80 -21.89 -46.55
CA PHE A 45 7.92 -20.94 -46.59
C PHE A 45 7.53 -19.56 -46.05
N GLU A 46 6.35 -19.06 -46.42
CA GLU A 46 5.85 -17.75 -45.98
C GLU A 46 5.65 -17.67 -44.46
N HIS A 47 5.26 -18.77 -43.82
CA HIS A 47 5.02 -18.83 -42.39
C HIS A 47 6.16 -19.48 -41.60
N ARG A 48 7.31 -19.74 -42.25
CA ARG A 48 8.48 -20.43 -41.65
C ARG A 48 8.10 -21.72 -40.91
N VAL A 49 7.22 -22.50 -41.54
CA VAL A 49 6.70 -23.74 -40.96
C VAL A 49 7.71 -24.85 -41.20
N ASP A 50 7.99 -25.63 -40.15
CA ASP A 50 8.84 -26.80 -40.25
C ASP A 50 8.07 -27.94 -40.93
N LEU A 51 8.46 -28.28 -42.16
CA LEU A 51 7.80 -29.31 -42.97
C LEU A 51 8.10 -30.72 -42.46
N ASP A 52 9.07 -30.89 -41.56
CA ASP A 52 9.37 -32.17 -40.93
C ASP A 52 8.41 -32.48 -39.75
N ASP A 53 7.68 -31.49 -39.25
CA ASP A 53 6.67 -31.61 -38.20
C ASP A 53 5.29 -31.96 -38.78
N ASP A 54 4.88 -33.22 -38.58
CA ASP A 54 3.62 -33.77 -39.07
C ASP A 54 2.37 -33.02 -38.55
N VAL A 55 2.44 -32.38 -37.37
CA VAL A 55 1.32 -31.62 -36.79
C VAL A 55 1.13 -30.31 -37.54
N GLN A 56 2.24 -29.63 -37.86
CA GLN A 56 2.21 -28.39 -38.63
C GLN A 56 1.82 -28.65 -40.09
N LEU A 57 2.32 -29.74 -40.68
CA LEU A 57 1.94 -30.14 -42.04
C LEU A 57 0.44 -30.44 -42.14
N ARG A 58 -0.14 -31.13 -41.14
CA ARG A 58 -1.59 -31.39 -41.08
C ARG A 58 -2.41 -30.11 -40.97
N ALA A 59 -1.96 -29.13 -40.16
CA ALA A 59 -2.64 -27.85 -40.05
C ALA A 59 -2.63 -27.08 -41.38
N LEU A 60 -1.52 -27.13 -42.11
CA LEU A 60 -1.36 -26.47 -43.41
C LEU A 60 -2.23 -27.12 -44.49
N VAL A 61 -2.27 -28.46 -44.54
CA VAL A 61 -3.09 -29.22 -45.49
C VAL A 61 -4.59 -29.07 -45.16
N ALA A 62 -4.97 -29.07 -43.88
CA ALA A 62 -6.35 -28.78 -43.48
C ALA A 62 -6.81 -27.37 -43.90
N GLY A 63 -5.88 -26.41 -43.94
CA GLY A 63 -6.13 -25.06 -44.45
C GLY A 63 -6.34 -24.96 -45.97
N LEU A 64 -5.94 -25.98 -46.75
CA LEU A 64 -6.19 -26.04 -48.21
C LEU A 64 -7.56 -26.61 -48.57
N GLY A 65 -8.13 -27.43 -47.69
CA GLY A 65 -9.49 -27.97 -47.85
C GLY A 65 -10.59 -26.94 -47.58
N SER A 66 -10.24 -25.76 -47.04
CA SER A 66 -11.16 -24.62 -46.96
C SER A 66 -11.19 -23.90 -48.31
N PRO A 67 -12.36 -23.76 -48.96
CA PRO A 67 -12.45 -23.12 -50.27
C PRO A 67 -11.93 -21.68 -50.19
N ALA A 68 -10.78 -21.46 -50.81
CA ALA A 68 -10.21 -20.13 -51.00
C ALA A 68 -11.14 -19.31 -51.90
N ALA A 69 -11.29 -18.04 -51.53
CA ALA A 69 -12.05 -17.00 -52.17
C ALA A 69 -11.95 -17.02 -53.72
N ALA A 70 -13.12 -16.91 -54.36
CA ALA A 70 -13.25 -16.48 -55.74
C ALA A 70 -12.65 -15.06 -55.93
N PRO A 71 -12.20 -14.70 -57.15
CA PRO A 71 -11.60 -13.39 -57.41
C PRO A 71 -12.54 -12.25 -57.01
N ALA A 72 -11.97 -11.28 -56.30
CA ALA A 72 -12.67 -10.17 -55.67
C ALA A 72 -13.38 -9.27 -56.68
N ASP A 73 -14.71 -9.17 -56.54
CA ASP A 73 -15.54 -8.12 -57.13
C ASP A 73 -15.47 -6.88 -56.20
N PRO A 74 -15.07 -5.68 -56.66
CA PRO A 74 -14.69 -4.56 -55.80
C PRO A 74 -15.86 -3.80 -55.12
N SER A 75 -17.01 -4.44 -54.88
CA SER A 75 -18.21 -3.74 -54.35
C SER A 75 -18.99 -4.47 -53.24
N GLY A 76 -18.39 -5.46 -52.56
CA GLY A 76 -19.02 -6.17 -51.43
C GLY A 76 -18.36 -5.90 -50.07
N PRO A 77 -19.12 -5.86 -48.94
CA PRO A 77 -18.55 -5.71 -47.61
C PRO A 77 -17.62 -6.89 -47.28
N ALA A 78 -16.40 -6.58 -46.84
CA ALA A 78 -15.34 -7.55 -46.57
C ALA A 78 -15.79 -8.69 -45.63
N PRO A 79 -15.55 -9.97 -45.97
CA PRO A 79 -15.83 -11.08 -45.09
C PRO A 79 -14.87 -11.04 -43.90
N SER A 80 -15.44 -11.00 -42.70
CA SER A 80 -14.73 -11.00 -41.43
C SER A 80 -13.89 -12.28 -41.32
N GLY A 81 -12.56 -12.14 -41.32
CA GLY A 81 -11.64 -13.26 -41.13
C GLY A 81 -12.01 -14.06 -39.88
N LEU A 82 -11.98 -15.39 -40.01
CA LEU A 82 -12.22 -16.36 -38.95
C LEU A 82 -11.29 -16.10 -37.76
N GLN A 83 -11.80 -15.33 -36.80
CA GLN A 83 -11.11 -15.03 -35.56
C GLN A 83 -11.23 -16.26 -34.64
N PRO A 84 -10.12 -16.81 -34.10
CA PRO A 84 -10.17 -17.99 -33.26
C PRO A 84 -11.15 -17.81 -32.08
N SER A 85 -12.00 -18.82 -31.88
CA SER A 85 -13.05 -18.80 -30.86
C SER A 85 -12.46 -18.44 -29.49
N PRO A 86 -12.99 -17.41 -28.80
CA PRO A 86 -12.45 -16.98 -27.53
C PRO A 86 -12.60 -18.10 -26.49
N SER A 87 -11.49 -18.60 -25.97
CA SER A 87 -11.49 -19.69 -25.02
C SER A 87 -12.10 -19.24 -23.68
N GLY A 88 -13.17 -19.90 -23.25
CA GLY A 88 -13.81 -19.63 -21.95
C GLY A 88 -12.94 -19.96 -20.74
N ALA A 89 -11.77 -20.58 -20.96
CA ALA A 89 -10.79 -20.89 -19.92
C ALA A 89 -10.26 -19.61 -19.23
N THR A 90 -9.97 -18.55 -19.99
CA THR A 90 -9.44 -17.30 -19.44
C THR A 90 -10.45 -16.60 -18.53
N ALA A 91 -11.73 -16.61 -18.91
CA ALA A 91 -12.79 -16.01 -18.11
C ALA A 91 -13.04 -16.77 -16.79
N LYS A 92 -13.00 -18.11 -16.83
CA LYS A 92 -13.08 -18.93 -15.62
C LYS A 92 -11.88 -18.71 -14.70
N ALA A 93 -10.67 -18.63 -15.25
CA ALA A 93 -9.46 -18.35 -14.48
C ALA A 93 -9.54 -16.99 -13.77
N MET A 94 -9.98 -15.94 -14.48
CA MET A 94 -10.17 -14.61 -13.87
C MET A 94 -11.20 -14.64 -12.75
N ALA A 95 -12.33 -15.33 -12.94
CA ALA A 95 -13.37 -15.40 -11.91
C ALA A 95 -12.88 -16.15 -10.66
N VAL A 96 -12.13 -17.24 -10.82
CA VAL A 96 -11.51 -17.99 -9.72
C VAL A 96 -10.48 -17.12 -8.99
N LEU A 97 -9.61 -16.42 -9.73
CA LEU A 97 -8.63 -15.50 -9.15
C LEU A 97 -9.27 -14.36 -8.37
N ALA A 98 -10.36 -13.78 -8.90
CA ALA A 98 -11.12 -12.73 -8.21
C ALA A 98 -11.75 -13.23 -6.91
N LEU A 99 -12.32 -14.45 -6.91
CA LEU A 99 -12.84 -15.06 -5.69
C LEU A 99 -11.74 -15.35 -4.67
N LEU A 100 -10.61 -15.92 -5.12
CA LEU A 100 -9.47 -16.22 -4.25
C LEU A 100 -8.89 -14.95 -3.62
N GLY A 101 -8.71 -13.89 -4.42
CA GLY A 101 -8.27 -12.58 -3.95
C GLY A 101 -9.27 -11.90 -3.02
N GLY A 102 -10.57 -12.08 -3.27
CA GLY A 102 -11.63 -11.59 -2.39
C GLY A 102 -11.60 -12.27 -1.01
N VAL A 103 -11.54 -13.60 -0.97
CA VAL A 103 -11.44 -14.39 0.27
C VAL A 103 -10.14 -14.07 1.02
N GLY A 104 -9.01 -13.97 0.31
CA GLY A 104 -7.72 -13.62 0.90
C GLY A 104 -7.76 -12.25 1.59
N ASN A 105 -8.30 -11.23 0.93
CA ASN A 105 -8.44 -9.89 1.53
C ASN A 105 -9.39 -9.88 2.74
N LEU A 106 -10.46 -10.67 2.70
CA LEU A 106 -11.40 -10.78 3.82
C LEU A 106 -10.74 -11.42 5.04
N LEU A 107 -10.02 -12.52 4.86
CA LEU A 107 -9.27 -13.18 5.93
C LEU A 107 -8.19 -12.25 6.51
N ALA A 108 -7.42 -11.59 5.65
CA ALA A 108 -6.41 -10.63 6.09
C ALA A 108 -7.02 -9.48 6.92
N SER A 109 -8.16 -8.94 6.48
CA SER A 109 -8.85 -7.86 7.20
C SER A 109 -9.38 -8.32 8.57
N VAL A 110 -9.91 -9.54 8.66
CA VAL A 110 -10.37 -10.12 9.93
C VAL A 110 -9.21 -10.36 10.88
N VAL A 111 -8.11 -10.94 10.41
CA VAL A 111 -6.89 -11.16 11.21
C VAL A 111 -6.32 -9.83 11.69
N LEU A 112 -6.30 -8.80 10.84
CA LEU A 112 -5.81 -7.47 11.19
C LEU A 112 -6.65 -6.82 12.31
N VAL A 113 -7.98 -6.91 12.22
CA VAL A 113 -8.88 -6.40 13.28
C VAL A 113 -8.70 -7.20 14.57
N ALA A 114 -8.61 -8.53 14.50
CA ALA A 114 -8.38 -9.35 15.68
C ALA A 114 -7.04 -9.00 16.35
N ALA A 115 -5.96 -8.92 15.57
CA ALA A 115 -4.63 -8.54 16.05
C ALA A 115 -4.61 -7.14 16.67
N SER A 116 -5.36 -6.18 16.11
CA SER A 116 -5.47 -4.84 16.70
C SER A 116 -6.11 -4.85 18.09
N GLY A 117 -7.07 -5.74 18.35
CA GLY A 117 -7.69 -5.90 19.66
C GLY A 117 -6.67 -6.35 20.71
N TYR A 118 -5.84 -7.33 20.37
CA TYR A 118 -4.77 -7.82 21.24
C TYR A 118 -3.67 -6.77 21.48
N LEU A 119 -3.30 -6.00 20.46
CA LEU A 119 -2.29 -4.94 20.58
C LEU A 119 -2.79 -3.74 21.39
N SER A 120 -4.09 -3.44 21.33
CA SER A 120 -4.65 -2.33 22.10
C SER A 120 -4.59 -2.54 23.62
N GLU A 121 -4.47 -3.79 24.09
CA GLU A 121 -4.30 -4.11 25.52
C GLU A 121 -2.85 -3.92 25.99
N HIS A 122 -1.89 -3.88 25.08
CA HIS A 122 -0.49 -3.56 25.39
C HIS A 122 -0.25 -2.09 25.01
N GLU A 123 -0.22 -1.19 26.01
CA GLU A 123 -0.07 0.28 25.88
C GLU A 123 1.21 0.77 25.14
N ALA A 124 1.91 -0.09 24.43
CA ALA A 124 3.16 0.19 23.72
C ALA A 124 2.96 0.88 22.36
N MET A 125 1.73 1.07 21.87
CA MET A 125 1.47 1.62 20.53
C MET A 125 0.85 3.03 20.57
N PRO A 126 1.25 3.94 19.67
CA PRO A 126 0.65 5.27 19.58
C PRO A 126 -0.87 5.22 19.32
N SER A 127 -1.62 6.14 19.93
CA SER A 127 -3.10 6.20 19.81
C SER A 127 -3.61 6.37 18.37
N TRP A 128 -2.82 6.93 17.46
CA TRP A 128 -3.16 7.07 16.04
C TRP A 128 -3.08 5.73 15.27
N TYR A 129 -2.29 4.77 15.76
CA TYR A 129 -2.04 3.51 15.10
C TYR A 129 -3.32 2.67 14.99
N GLY A 130 -4.07 2.56 16.10
CA GLY A 130 -5.36 1.85 16.13
C GLY A 130 -6.35 2.38 15.09
N ALA A 131 -6.52 3.71 15.01
CA ALA A 131 -7.40 4.34 14.01
C ALA A 131 -6.99 4.00 12.58
N THR A 132 -5.68 3.94 12.32
CA THR A 132 -5.15 3.66 10.98
C THR A 132 -5.36 2.20 10.58
N VAL A 133 -5.15 1.28 11.52
CA VAL A 133 -5.39 -0.16 11.32
C VAL A 133 -6.86 -0.45 11.00
N TYR A 134 -7.80 0.21 11.68
CA TYR A 134 -9.23 0.08 11.36
C TYR A 134 -9.59 0.60 9.96
N VAL A 135 -8.98 1.71 9.52
CA VAL A 135 -9.18 2.24 8.16
C VAL A 135 -8.66 1.27 7.11
N ILE A 136 -7.47 0.70 7.32
CA ILE A 136 -6.88 -0.30 6.41
C ILE A 136 -7.77 -1.55 6.34
N ALA A 137 -8.22 -2.06 7.48
CA ALA A 137 -9.13 -3.20 7.54
C ALA A 137 -10.46 -2.93 6.83
N ALA A 138 -11.04 -1.73 7.00
CA ALA A 138 -12.27 -1.34 6.32
C ALA A 138 -12.07 -1.30 4.80
N CYS A 139 -10.96 -0.74 4.32
CA CYS A 139 -10.60 -0.76 2.90
C CYS A 139 -10.46 -2.19 2.36
N GLY A 140 -9.79 -3.08 3.11
CA GLY A 140 -9.66 -4.50 2.77
C GLY A 140 -11.01 -5.21 2.64
N PHE A 141 -11.96 -4.93 3.53
CA PHE A 141 -13.33 -5.44 3.44
C PHE A 141 -14.05 -4.95 2.17
N VAL A 142 -13.95 -3.67 1.85
CA VAL A 142 -14.57 -3.09 0.64
C VAL A 142 -14.02 -3.74 -0.62
N VAL A 143 -12.69 -3.89 -0.68
CA VAL A 143 -12.00 -4.59 -1.76
C VAL A 143 -12.48 -6.04 -1.87
N ALA A 144 -12.57 -6.76 -0.76
CA ALA A 144 -13.03 -8.14 -0.72
C ALA A 144 -14.44 -8.28 -1.29
N VAL A 145 -15.38 -7.43 -0.84
CA VAL A 145 -16.76 -7.42 -1.34
C VAL A 145 -16.79 -7.10 -2.84
N ALA A 146 -16.00 -6.14 -3.31
CA ALA A 146 -15.91 -5.79 -4.71
C ALA A 146 -15.40 -6.96 -5.58
N LEU A 147 -14.33 -7.63 -5.15
CA LEU A 147 -13.75 -8.77 -5.86
C LEU A 147 -14.69 -9.98 -5.87
N LEU A 148 -15.33 -10.30 -4.74
CA LEU A 148 -16.31 -11.38 -4.65
C LEU A 148 -17.51 -11.11 -5.57
N THR A 149 -18.06 -9.89 -5.51
CA THR A 149 -19.19 -9.48 -6.36
C THR A 149 -18.80 -9.50 -7.84
N GLY A 150 -17.61 -9.00 -8.18
CA GLY A 150 -17.07 -9.00 -9.53
C GLY A 150 -16.86 -10.42 -10.08
N GLY A 151 -16.32 -11.33 -9.26
CA GLY A 151 -16.11 -12.74 -9.59
C GLY A 151 -17.44 -13.48 -9.85
N VAL A 152 -18.44 -13.30 -8.97
CA VAL A 152 -19.78 -13.86 -9.16
C VAL A 152 -20.43 -13.32 -10.45
N MET A 153 -20.35 -12.01 -10.71
CA MET A 153 -20.89 -11.42 -11.94
C MET A 153 -20.16 -11.90 -13.20
N ALA A 154 -18.87 -12.21 -13.12
CA ALA A 154 -18.11 -12.80 -14.22
C ALA A 154 -18.59 -14.21 -14.56
N PHE A 155 -18.93 -15.04 -13.55
CA PHE A 155 -19.59 -16.33 -13.76
C PHE A 155 -20.96 -16.19 -14.42
N MET A 156 -21.71 -15.14 -14.07
CA MET A 156 -22.99 -14.80 -14.70
C MET A 156 -22.85 -14.20 -16.13
N ARG A 157 -21.64 -14.17 -16.69
CA ARG A 157 -21.33 -13.58 -18.01
C ARG A 157 -21.74 -12.11 -18.16
N ARG A 158 -21.83 -11.35 -17.06
CA ARG A 158 -22.19 -9.93 -17.12
C ARG A 158 -20.96 -9.06 -17.37
N ARG A 159 -21.04 -8.18 -18.37
CA ARG A 159 -19.98 -7.24 -18.76
C ARG A 159 -19.58 -6.23 -17.66
N SER A 160 -20.41 -6.07 -16.64
CA SER A 160 -20.11 -5.27 -15.44
C SER A 160 -19.07 -5.95 -14.54
N GLY A 161 -18.98 -7.29 -14.53
CA GLY A 161 -18.10 -8.05 -13.65
C GLY A 161 -16.62 -7.68 -13.86
N ALA A 162 -16.17 -7.67 -15.12
CA ALA A 162 -14.78 -7.32 -15.44
C ALA A 162 -14.39 -5.90 -15.01
N ARG A 163 -15.32 -4.94 -15.10
CA ARG A 163 -15.05 -3.57 -14.64
C ARG A 163 -14.92 -3.50 -13.12
N ILE A 164 -15.81 -4.17 -12.38
CA ILE A 164 -15.76 -4.23 -10.92
C ILE A 164 -14.47 -4.89 -10.44
N VAL A 165 -14.01 -5.96 -11.10
CA VAL A 165 -12.74 -6.63 -10.77
C VAL A 165 -11.53 -5.71 -10.99
N VAL A 166 -11.49 -4.97 -12.11
CA VAL A 166 -10.41 -3.99 -12.37
C VAL A 166 -10.37 -2.92 -11.30
N PHE A 167 -11.52 -2.37 -10.92
CA PHE A 167 -11.61 -1.38 -9.83
C PHE A 167 -11.15 -1.96 -8.48
N GLY A 168 -11.60 -3.18 -8.16
CA GLY A 168 -11.17 -3.88 -6.94
C GLY A 168 -9.66 -4.10 -6.89
N CYS A 169 -9.05 -4.53 -8.00
CA CYS A 169 -7.61 -4.73 -8.08
C CYS A 169 -6.82 -3.41 -7.97
N ALA A 170 -7.28 -2.33 -8.61
CA ALA A 170 -6.64 -1.03 -8.49
C ALA A 170 -6.70 -0.51 -7.04
N LEU A 171 -7.85 -0.68 -6.37
CA LEU A 171 -8.01 -0.30 -4.96
C LEU A 171 -7.13 -1.15 -4.03
N SER A 172 -6.99 -2.47 -4.29
CA SER A 172 -6.04 -3.32 -3.55
C SER A 172 -4.61 -2.79 -3.65
N ILE A 173 -4.17 -2.38 -4.85
CA ILE A 173 -2.81 -1.88 -5.05
C ILE A 173 -2.60 -0.58 -4.27
N VAL A 174 -3.56 0.34 -4.30
CA VAL A 174 -3.47 1.60 -3.52
C VAL A 174 -3.45 1.32 -2.01
N ALA A 175 -4.33 0.44 -1.54
CA ALA A 175 -4.37 0.04 -0.13
C ALA A 175 -3.05 -0.58 0.33
N PHE A 176 -2.41 -1.39 -0.52
CA PHE A 176 -1.10 -1.98 -0.25
C PHE A 176 0.00 -0.92 -0.07
N PHE A 177 0.07 0.07 -0.96
CA PHE A 177 1.06 1.15 -0.80
C PHE A 177 0.77 2.02 0.43
N GLY A 178 -0.49 2.22 0.78
CA GLY A 178 -0.89 2.91 2.00
C GLY A 178 -0.41 2.17 3.26
N ASP A 179 -0.68 0.87 3.35
CA ASP A 179 -0.24 0.01 4.45
C ASP A 179 1.28 -0.03 4.58
N LEU A 180 2.00 -0.14 3.46
CA LEU A 180 3.46 -0.09 3.43
C LEU A 180 4.01 1.24 3.95
N ALA A 181 3.42 2.37 3.52
CA ALA A 181 3.84 3.70 3.97
C ALA A 181 3.59 3.91 5.46
N VAL A 182 2.45 3.44 5.98
CA VAL A 182 2.13 3.48 7.42
C VAL A 182 3.11 2.63 8.22
N THR A 183 3.42 1.42 7.73
CA THR A 183 4.39 0.52 8.38
C THR A 183 5.79 1.14 8.41
N LEU A 184 6.24 1.76 7.33
CA LEU A 184 7.51 2.47 7.25
C LEU A 184 7.56 3.68 8.20
N ALA A 185 6.49 4.45 8.29
CA ALA A 185 6.39 5.60 9.20
C ALA A 185 6.39 5.16 10.68
N ALA A 186 5.65 4.10 11.00
CA ALA A 186 5.66 3.53 12.35
C ALA A 186 7.06 2.99 12.72
N ALA A 187 7.76 2.37 11.78
CA ALA A 187 9.11 1.87 11.98
C ALA A 187 10.14 2.98 12.21
N SER A 188 10.00 4.13 11.53
CA SER A 188 10.90 5.28 11.75
C SER A 188 10.68 5.92 13.12
N ASP A 189 9.45 5.94 13.62
CA ASP A 189 9.12 6.57 14.91
C ASP A 189 9.47 5.68 16.10
N ALA A 190 9.35 4.35 15.96
CA ALA A 190 9.56 3.42 17.06
C ALA A 190 11.04 3.11 17.35
N GLY A 191 11.99 3.55 16.53
CA GLY A 191 13.43 3.22 16.65
C GLY A 191 13.74 1.71 16.60
N ALA A 192 12.72 0.88 16.42
CA ALA A 192 12.78 -0.57 16.56
C ALA A 192 12.96 -1.19 15.17
N GLY A 193 14.20 -1.54 14.84
CA GLY A 193 14.54 -2.40 13.69
C GLY A 193 14.04 -3.85 13.82
N GLY A 194 12.95 -4.10 14.54
CA GLY A 194 12.58 -5.42 15.05
C GLY A 194 11.20 -5.95 14.67
N VAL A 195 10.29 -5.16 14.09
CA VAL A 195 9.00 -5.69 13.62
C VAL A 195 9.24 -6.38 12.27
N GLY A 196 9.67 -7.65 12.35
CA GLY A 196 10.08 -8.52 11.26
C GLY A 196 8.96 -8.97 10.33
N THR A 197 8.08 -8.07 9.87
CA THR A 197 7.29 -8.33 8.66
C THR A 197 8.23 -8.17 7.48
N SER A 198 8.96 -9.23 7.17
CA SER A 198 9.91 -9.25 6.06
C SER A 198 9.20 -8.77 4.79
N PRO A 199 9.65 -7.69 4.11
CA PRO A 199 8.95 -7.06 2.98
C PRO A 199 8.59 -8.05 1.86
N ILE A 200 9.34 -9.16 1.81
CA ILE A 200 9.19 -10.27 0.88
C ILE A 200 7.78 -10.89 0.95
N HIS A 201 7.18 -11.00 2.14
CA HIS A 201 5.81 -11.51 2.29
C HIS A 201 4.77 -10.55 1.68
N SER A 202 5.00 -9.24 1.79
CA SER A 202 4.13 -8.22 1.20
C SER A 202 4.22 -8.22 -0.33
N PHE A 203 5.40 -8.45 -0.92
CA PHE A 203 5.51 -8.54 -2.38
C PHE A 203 4.78 -9.75 -2.97
N MET A 204 4.75 -10.89 -2.27
CA MET A 204 4.03 -12.08 -2.73
C MET A 204 2.52 -11.85 -2.83
N SER A 205 1.93 -11.05 -1.94
CA SER A 205 0.50 -10.74 -1.98
C SER A 205 0.13 -9.79 -3.13
N LEU A 206 1.07 -8.97 -3.62
CA LEU A 206 0.87 -8.04 -4.74
C LEU A 206 0.82 -8.73 -6.12
N ILE A 207 1.50 -9.87 -6.27
CA ILE A 207 1.56 -10.59 -7.56
C ILE A 207 0.15 -11.00 -8.02
N ILE A 208 -0.68 -11.48 -7.10
CA ILE A 208 -2.04 -11.96 -7.39
C ILE A 208 -2.94 -10.85 -7.99
N PRO A 209 -3.12 -9.67 -7.37
CA PRO A 209 -3.93 -8.60 -7.94
C PRO A 209 -3.35 -8.04 -9.24
N VAL A 210 -2.02 -7.98 -9.40
CA VAL A 210 -1.39 -7.54 -10.66
C VAL A 210 -1.70 -8.52 -11.79
N VAL A 211 -1.50 -9.83 -11.57
CA VAL A 211 -1.82 -10.86 -12.55
C VAL A 211 -3.31 -10.83 -12.90
N THR A 212 -4.19 -10.69 -11.90
CA THR A 212 -5.65 -10.61 -12.09
C THR A 212 -6.05 -9.37 -12.90
N LEU A 213 -5.41 -8.22 -12.64
CA LEU A 213 -5.61 -6.99 -13.39
C LEU A 213 -5.19 -7.15 -14.86
N VAL A 214 -4.02 -7.73 -15.11
CA VAL A 214 -3.52 -7.98 -16.47
C VAL A 214 -4.50 -8.89 -17.22
N LEU A 215 -4.92 -10.02 -16.63
CA LEU A 215 -5.91 -10.95 -17.20
C LEU A 215 -7.26 -10.27 -17.49
N ALA A 216 -7.70 -9.35 -16.64
CA ALA A 216 -8.93 -8.59 -16.86
C ALA A 216 -8.82 -7.59 -18.02
N LEU A 217 -7.63 -7.06 -18.28
CA LEU A 217 -7.35 -6.11 -19.37
C LEU A 217 -7.06 -6.79 -20.71
N VAL A 218 -6.70 -8.08 -20.74
CA VAL A 218 -6.39 -8.79 -21.99
C VAL A 218 -7.58 -8.71 -22.96
N PRO A 219 -7.35 -8.33 -24.23
CA PRO A 219 -8.42 -8.18 -25.24
C PRO A 219 -9.20 -9.48 -25.51
N SER A 220 -8.64 -10.65 -25.21
CA SER A 220 -9.35 -11.94 -25.29
C SER A 220 -10.57 -11.99 -24.36
N THR A 221 -10.47 -11.39 -23.17
CA THR A 221 -11.54 -11.31 -22.17
C THR A 221 -12.68 -10.41 -22.66
N LYS A 222 -12.34 -9.28 -23.31
CA LYS A 222 -13.33 -8.39 -23.93
C LYS A 222 -14.09 -9.11 -25.05
N ARG A 223 -13.40 -9.86 -25.90
CA ARG A 223 -14.01 -10.64 -26.99
C ARG A 223 -14.93 -11.75 -26.48
N TRP A 224 -14.57 -12.44 -25.40
CA TRP A 224 -15.41 -13.47 -24.80
C TRP A 224 -16.71 -12.92 -24.19
N LEU A 225 -16.64 -11.77 -23.50
CA LEU A 225 -17.82 -11.12 -22.94
C LEU A 225 -18.81 -10.66 -24.02
N ILE A 226 -18.30 -10.15 -25.15
CA ILE A 226 -19.13 -9.74 -26.28
C ILE A 226 -19.80 -10.96 -26.95
N ALA A 227 -19.06 -12.06 -27.11
CA ALA A 227 -19.60 -13.30 -27.71
C ALA A 227 -20.66 -13.98 -26.81
N GLY A 228 -20.54 -13.87 -25.49
CA GLY A 228 -21.54 -14.39 -24.54
C GLY A 228 -22.86 -13.64 -24.57
N GLU A 229 -22.84 -12.35 -24.94
CA GLU A 229 -24.02 -11.48 -25.06
C GLU A 229 -24.85 -11.83 -26.30
N ALA A 230 -24.20 -12.14 -27.42
CA ALA A 230 -24.85 -12.55 -28.66
C ALA A 230 -25.58 -13.92 -28.56
N ASN A 231 -25.22 -14.74 -27.57
CA ASN A 231 -25.77 -16.09 -27.39
C ASN A 231 -26.79 -16.18 -26.24
N GLN A 232 -27.22 -15.04 -25.67
CA GLN A 232 -28.35 -15.03 -24.73
C GLN A 232 -29.66 -15.08 -25.55
N PRO A 233 -30.47 -16.15 -25.42
CA PRO A 233 -31.77 -16.20 -26.09
C PRO A 233 -32.62 -15.05 -25.58
N ALA A 234 -33.25 -14.33 -26.51
CA ALA A 234 -34.03 -13.12 -26.32
C ALA A 234 -34.99 -13.21 -25.11
N ARG A 235 -34.50 -12.88 -23.91
CA ARG A 235 -35.35 -12.47 -22.80
C ARG A 235 -35.55 -10.98 -22.97
N GLY A 236 -36.75 -10.65 -23.43
CA GLY A 236 -37.45 -9.37 -23.36
C GLY A 236 -36.57 -8.13 -23.19
N VAL A 237 -36.54 -7.33 -24.24
CA VAL A 237 -36.12 -5.93 -24.27
C VAL A 237 -36.77 -5.16 -23.11
N ALA A 238 -36.03 -5.02 -22.02
CA ALA A 238 -36.29 -4.07 -20.94
C ALA A 238 -34.95 -3.67 -20.31
N SER A 239 -34.03 -3.11 -21.11
CA SER A 239 -32.75 -2.64 -20.58
C SER A 239 -32.24 -1.38 -21.30
N GLY A 240 -33.06 -0.33 -21.28
CA GLY A 240 -32.67 1.01 -21.71
C GLY A 240 -32.70 2.00 -20.55
N ALA A 241 -32.06 1.71 -19.41
CA ALA A 241 -31.94 2.70 -18.31
C ALA A 241 -30.95 2.34 -17.19
N SER A 242 -30.57 1.07 -17.02
CA SER A 242 -29.86 0.63 -15.80
C SER A 242 -28.34 0.77 -15.85
N GLY A 243 -27.71 0.82 -17.03
CA GLY A 243 -26.25 0.88 -17.17
C GLY A 243 -25.62 2.20 -16.68
N ALA A 244 -26.32 3.32 -16.86
CA ALA A 244 -25.87 4.63 -16.38
C ALA A 244 -25.98 4.76 -14.86
N LYS A 245 -27.00 4.13 -14.25
CA LYS A 245 -27.21 4.17 -12.80
C LYS A 245 -26.07 3.50 -12.03
N TRP A 246 -25.55 2.37 -12.54
CA TRP A 246 -24.41 1.69 -11.89
C TRP A 246 -23.07 2.43 -12.06
N ALA A 247 -22.87 3.15 -13.17
CA ALA A 247 -21.67 3.98 -13.34
C ALA A 247 -21.67 5.20 -12.40
N VAL A 248 -22.84 5.82 -12.20
CA VAL A 248 -23.01 6.92 -11.24
C VAL A 248 -22.87 6.42 -9.81
N VAL A 249 -23.47 5.28 -9.45
CA VAL A 249 -23.33 4.69 -8.10
C VAL A 249 -21.87 4.30 -7.81
N ALA A 250 -21.15 3.73 -8.77
CA ALA A 250 -19.73 3.42 -8.62
C ALA A 250 -18.87 4.69 -8.53
N GLY A 251 -19.16 5.70 -9.34
CA GLY A 251 -18.48 7.00 -9.28
C GLY A 251 -18.69 7.71 -7.94
N VAL A 252 -19.93 7.72 -7.44
CA VAL A 252 -20.27 8.30 -6.13
C VAL A 252 -19.62 7.52 -4.99
N ALA A 253 -19.60 6.19 -5.05
CA ALA A 253 -18.90 5.38 -4.04
C ALA A 253 -17.38 5.67 -4.02
N VAL A 254 -16.75 5.81 -5.18
CA VAL A 254 -15.32 6.18 -5.28
C VAL A 254 -15.07 7.60 -4.77
N LEU A 255 -15.96 8.55 -5.07
CA LEU A 255 -15.82 9.95 -4.64
C LEU A 255 -16.09 10.11 -3.13
N VAL A 256 -17.01 9.33 -2.57
CA VAL A 256 -17.26 9.24 -1.13
C VAL A 256 -16.08 8.57 -0.41
N VAL A 257 -15.46 7.54 -0.99
CA VAL A 257 -14.30 6.86 -0.38
C VAL A 257 -13.01 7.68 -0.53
N ALA A 258 -12.77 8.32 -1.68
CA ALA A 258 -11.63 9.23 -1.87
C ALA A 258 -11.81 10.51 -1.04
N GLY A 259 -13.04 11.02 -0.93
CA GLY A 259 -13.39 12.16 -0.09
C GLY A 259 -13.33 11.85 1.40
N ALA A 260 -13.76 10.66 1.83
CA ALA A 260 -13.62 10.20 3.21
C ALA A 260 -12.17 9.87 3.55
N GLY A 261 -11.42 9.25 2.64
CA GLY A 261 -9.99 8.97 2.83
C GLY A 261 -9.15 10.24 2.91
N ALA A 262 -9.35 11.20 1.98
CA ALA A 262 -8.69 12.50 2.03
C ALA A 262 -9.19 13.35 3.21
N GLY A 263 -10.50 13.32 3.50
CA GLY A 263 -11.09 14.02 4.64
C GLY A 263 -10.53 13.52 5.96
N ILE A 264 -10.49 12.20 6.17
CA ILE A 264 -9.90 11.60 7.37
C ILE A 264 -8.40 11.88 7.42
N TYR A 265 -7.67 11.76 6.31
CA TYR A 265 -6.23 12.08 6.27
C TYR A 265 -5.93 13.55 6.63
N PHE A 266 -6.72 14.50 6.13
CA PHE A 266 -6.56 15.92 6.46
C PHE A 266 -7.10 16.28 7.85
N LEU A 267 -8.09 15.56 8.36
CA LEU A 267 -8.62 15.73 9.72
C LEU A 267 -7.69 15.10 10.79
N THR A 268 -6.96 14.04 10.46
CA THR A 268 -6.02 13.39 11.40
C THR A 268 -4.61 13.98 11.35
N ARG A 269 -4.20 14.65 10.25
CA ARG A 269 -2.91 15.34 10.15
C ARG A 269 -2.64 16.37 11.28
N PRO A 270 -3.58 17.25 11.68
CA PRO A 270 -3.34 18.16 12.79
C PRO A 270 -3.27 17.44 14.15
N ALA A 271 -3.98 16.31 14.31
CA ALA A 271 -3.93 15.51 15.53
C ALA A 271 -2.60 14.72 15.66
N ALA A 272 -2.07 14.18 14.56
CA ALA A 272 -0.77 13.52 14.53
C ALA A 272 0.40 14.50 14.78
N ASN A 273 0.30 15.73 14.25
CA ASN A 273 1.28 16.79 14.55
C ASN A 273 1.13 17.36 15.98
N ALA A 274 -0.04 17.21 16.60
CA ALA A 274 -0.25 17.57 18.01
C ALA A 274 0.39 16.53 18.94
N SER A 275 0.20 15.23 18.68
CA SER A 275 0.81 14.17 19.51
C SER A 275 2.33 14.18 19.45
N GLY A 276 2.92 14.44 18.28
CA GLY A 276 4.39 14.58 18.16
C GLY A 276 4.94 15.75 18.99
N ARG A 277 4.19 16.86 19.09
CA ARG A 277 4.57 18.01 19.93
C ARG A 277 4.41 17.70 21.42
N CYS A 278 3.38 16.98 21.83
CA CYS A 278 3.18 16.58 23.23
C CYS A 278 4.39 15.80 23.79
N ASN A 279 4.97 14.91 22.99
CA ASN A 279 6.14 14.12 23.41
C ASN A 279 7.36 14.99 23.76
N THR A 280 7.50 16.19 23.18
CA THR A 280 8.59 17.12 23.49
C THR A 280 8.28 18.10 24.61
N ALA A 281 7.02 18.16 25.08
CA ALA A 281 6.60 19.03 26.18
C ALA A 281 7.24 18.64 27.51
N VAL A 282 7.38 17.34 27.78
CA VAL A 282 8.05 16.81 28.98
C VAL A 282 9.51 17.24 29.01
N ALA A 283 10.24 17.01 27.91
CA ALA A 283 11.63 17.43 27.78
C ALA A 283 11.81 18.94 27.98
N ALA A 284 10.91 19.77 27.44
CA ALA A 284 10.96 21.21 27.63
C ALA A 284 10.71 21.64 29.09
N ALA A 285 9.79 20.97 29.79
CA ALA A 285 9.54 21.21 31.21
C ALA A 285 10.76 20.81 32.07
N GLU A 286 11.37 19.67 31.79
CA GLU A 286 12.58 19.20 32.47
C GLU A 286 13.77 20.13 32.27
N ASP A 287 13.95 20.64 31.05
CA ASP A 287 15.06 21.55 30.71
C ASP A 287 14.95 22.88 31.48
N VAL A 288 13.72 23.38 31.70
CA VAL A 288 13.49 24.56 32.56
C VAL A 288 13.71 24.24 34.04
N LEU A 289 13.31 23.07 34.52
CA LEU A 289 13.59 22.64 35.90
C LEU A 289 15.09 22.52 36.15
N ARG A 290 15.84 21.89 35.25
CA ARG A 290 17.31 21.85 35.31
C ARG A 290 17.90 23.25 35.30
N SER A 291 17.50 24.10 34.36
CA SER A 291 17.99 25.49 34.30
C SER A 291 17.69 26.29 35.57
N ARG A 292 16.63 25.94 36.31
CA ARG A 292 16.23 26.62 37.55
C ARG A 292 16.95 26.09 38.80
N PHE A 293 17.18 24.77 38.89
CA PHE A 293 17.67 24.11 40.10
C PHE A 293 19.07 23.53 39.97
N GLU A 294 19.63 23.46 38.77
CA GLU A 294 20.99 22.97 38.48
C GLU A 294 21.86 24.17 38.11
N PHE A 295 22.65 24.64 39.08
CA PHE A 295 23.56 25.76 38.89
C PHE A 295 24.78 25.64 39.81
N THR A 296 25.91 26.12 39.30
CA THR A 296 27.17 26.24 40.02
C THR A 296 27.54 27.72 40.14
N GLY A 297 27.51 28.24 41.37
CA GLY A 297 27.84 29.62 41.68
C GLY A 297 26.68 30.60 41.49
N LEU A 298 26.96 31.77 40.93
CA LEU A 298 25.99 32.87 40.88
C LEU A 298 24.78 32.51 40.03
N VAL A 299 23.62 32.47 40.68
CA VAL A 299 22.29 32.28 40.07
C VAL A 299 22.05 33.24 38.90
N ASP A 300 22.68 34.41 38.92
CA ASP A 300 22.57 35.40 37.85
C ASP A 300 23.07 34.89 36.48
N GLN A 301 23.94 33.86 36.46
CA GLN A 301 24.41 33.24 35.22
C GLN A 301 23.31 32.42 34.53
N ALA A 302 22.33 31.90 35.27
CA ALA A 302 21.23 31.11 34.72
C ALA A 302 20.05 31.98 34.24
N LEU A 303 19.95 33.23 34.72
CA LEU A 303 18.84 34.15 34.38
C LEU A 303 18.64 34.37 32.87
N PRO A 304 19.69 34.55 32.03
CA PRO A 304 19.51 34.74 30.59
C PRO A 304 18.90 33.51 29.91
N ALA A 305 19.36 32.31 30.25
CA ALA A 305 18.84 31.06 29.69
C ALA A 305 17.37 30.83 30.11
N LEU A 306 17.04 31.17 31.35
CA LEU A 306 15.68 31.08 31.87
C LEU A 306 14.74 32.07 31.13
N LYS A 307 15.20 33.29 30.88
CA LYS A 307 14.43 34.33 30.19
C LYS A 307 14.01 33.92 28.78
N GLU A 308 14.81 33.12 28.09
CA GLU A 308 14.49 32.66 26.74
C GLU A 308 13.45 31.53 26.72
N ARG A 309 13.35 30.75 27.80
CA ARG A 309 12.55 29.50 27.86
C ARG A 309 11.24 29.65 28.63
N VAL A 310 11.08 30.75 29.35
CA VAL A 310 9.97 31.00 30.26
C VAL A 310 9.17 32.22 29.78
N SER A 311 7.87 32.21 30.01
CA SER A 311 7.02 33.37 29.69
C SER A 311 7.44 34.60 30.50
N PRO A 312 7.23 35.83 29.98
CA PRO A 312 7.59 37.06 30.68
C PRO A 312 6.96 37.16 32.08
N ASP A 313 5.71 36.71 32.22
CA ASP A 313 4.97 36.75 33.49
C ASP A 313 5.58 35.80 34.53
N LEU A 314 5.90 34.57 34.13
CA LEU A 314 6.53 33.60 35.02
C LEU A 314 7.99 34.01 35.34
N TYR A 315 8.71 34.60 34.39
CA TYR A 315 10.04 35.15 34.65
C TYR A 315 10.00 36.25 35.71
N ALA A 316 9.05 37.19 35.61
CA ALA A 316 8.85 38.25 36.59
C ALA A 316 8.51 37.73 37.99
N GLN A 317 7.87 36.56 38.09
CA GLN A 317 7.61 35.90 39.38
C GLN A 317 8.85 35.21 39.97
N LEU A 318 9.72 34.64 39.12
CA LEU A 318 10.89 33.89 39.55
C LEU A 318 12.10 34.78 39.87
N GLU A 319 12.27 35.88 39.12
CA GLU A 319 13.43 36.76 39.21
C GLU A 319 13.70 37.30 40.62
N PRO A 320 12.71 37.78 41.40
CA PRO A 320 12.98 38.28 42.76
C PRO A 320 13.59 37.23 43.68
N GLY A 321 13.09 35.99 43.63
CA GLY A 321 13.60 34.89 44.46
C GLY A 321 15.03 34.50 44.10
N LEU A 322 15.32 34.47 42.79
CA LEU A 322 16.67 34.18 42.28
C LEU A 322 17.67 35.29 42.63
N ARG A 323 17.25 36.57 42.56
CA ARG A 323 18.09 37.71 42.99
C ARG A 323 18.37 37.69 44.49
N VAL A 324 17.37 37.36 45.32
CA VAL A 324 17.59 37.24 46.77
C VAL A 324 18.64 36.15 47.05
N ALA A 325 18.56 35.01 46.35
CA ALA A 325 19.54 33.94 46.47
C ALA A 325 20.95 34.38 46.04
N SER A 326 21.10 35.20 45.00
CA SER A 326 22.43 35.70 44.56
C SER A 326 23.04 36.75 45.50
N THR A 327 22.24 37.40 46.36
CA THR A 327 22.75 38.34 47.37
C THR A 327 23.25 37.70 48.67
N LEU A 328 23.06 36.40 48.86
CA LEU A 328 23.52 35.71 50.06
C LEU A 328 25.07 35.66 50.11
N PRO A 329 25.70 35.87 51.28
CA PRO A 329 27.15 35.70 51.41
C PRO A 329 27.58 34.30 50.98
N GLY A 330 28.56 34.19 50.09
CA GLY A 330 29.02 32.91 49.55
C GLY A 330 28.13 32.30 48.46
N ALA A 331 27.18 33.05 47.90
CA ALA A 331 26.33 32.61 46.78
C ALA A 331 27.13 32.18 45.54
N ASP A 332 28.33 32.73 45.34
CA ASP A 332 29.27 32.33 44.27
C ASP A 332 29.81 30.91 44.43
N GLN A 333 29.65 30.30 45.60
CA GLN A 333 30.10 28.94 45.91
C GLN A 333 28.93 27.98 46.19
N VAL A 334 27.68 28.45 46.12
CA VAL A 334 26.50 27.57 46.25
C VAL A 334 26.44 26.66 45.03
N THR A 335 26.34 25.37 45.28
CA THR A 335 26.15 24.36 44.23
C THR A 335 24.81 23.68 44.46
N SER A 336 23.97 23.70 43.44
CA SER A 336 22.71 22.97 43.43
C SER A 336 22.72 22.00 42.25
N HIS A 337 22.44 20.73 42.52
CA HIS A 337 22.35 19.71 41.49
C HIS A 337 21.11 18.83 41.68
N ILE A 338 20.45 18.50 40.58
CA ILE A 338 19.32 17.59 40.58
C ILE A 338 19.86 16.16 40.58
N THR A 339 19.51 15.38 41.61
CA THR A 339 19.92 13.98 41.73
C THR A 339 18.93 13.04 41.08
N ASP A 340 17.64 13.40 41.09
CA ASP A 340 16.57 12.61 40.47
C ASP A 340 15.49 13.55 39.94
N LEU A 341 14.98 13.26 38.74
CA LEU A 341 13.92 14.00 38.08
C LEU A 341 13.06 13.04 37.28
N THR A 342 11.82 12.85 37.75
CA THR A 342 10.83 12.03 37.07
C THR A 342 9.67 12.93 36.65
N SER A 343 9.44 13.05 35.36
CA SER A 343 8.34 13.86 34.82
C SER A 343 7.29 13.00 34.13
N LYS A 344 6.03 13.30 34.40
CA LYS A 344 4.87 12.67 33.78
C LYS A 344 4.01 13.74 33.12
N GLN A 345 3.66 13.54 31.87
CA GLN A 345 2.65 14.35 31.22
C GLN A 345 1.27 14.01 31.79
N VAL A 346 0.57 15.01 32.32
CA VAL A 346 -0.76 14.84 32.90
C VAL A 346 -1.83 15.15 31.86
N GLU A 347 -1.64 16.23 31.08
CA GLU A 347 -2.60 16.67 30.07
C GLU A 347 -1.89 17.18 28.81
N CYS A 348 -2.44 16.90 27.63
CA CYS A 348 -2.03 17.54 26.38
C CYS A 348 -3.23 17.99 25.56
N ALA A 349 -3.26 19.27 25.22
CA ALA A 349 -4.29 19.90 24.39
C ALA A 349 -3.62 20.67 23.24
N GLY A 350 -3.03 19.93 22.29
CA GLY A 350 -2.49 20.49 21.05
C GLY A 350 -1.27 21.39 21.24
N SER A 351 -1.47 22.68 21.50
CA SER A 351 -0.43 23.67 21.76
C SER A 351 -0.18 23.93 23.23
N ALA A 352 -0.97 23.35 24.13
CA ALA A 352 -0.76 23.46 25.58
C ALA A 352 -0.57 22.06 26.18
N ALA A 353 0.32 21.94 27.17
CA ALA A 353 0.48 20.72 27.93
C ALA A 353 0.71 21.04 29.42
N ARG A 354 0.28 20.10 30.27
CA ARG A 354 0.54 20.12 31.71
C ARG A 354 1.43 18.94 32.06
N VAL A 355 2.57 19.24 32.66
CA VAL A 355 3.59 18.26 33.07
C VAL A 355 3.71 18.32 34.58
N GLU A 356 3.68 17.17 35.23
CA GLU A 356 3.95 17.03 36.65
C GLU A 356 5.31 16.37 36.82
N SER A 357 6.18 17.01 37.59
CA SER A 357 7.55 16.56 37.79
C SER A 357 7.82 16.38 39.27
N GLN A 358 8.32 15.21 39.64
CA GLN A 358 8.89 14.94 40.95
C GLN A 358 10.39 15.09 40.85
N MET A 359 10.97 15.92 41.71
CA MET A 359 12.41 16.17 41.68
C MET A 359 13.03 16.07 43.07
N THR A 360 14.24 15.54 43.10
CA THR A 360 15.14 15.56 44.25
C THR A 360 16.38 16.33 43.86
N TRP A 361 16.75 17.34 44.65
CA TRP A 361 17.97 18.11 44.42
C TRP A 361 18.74 18.28 45.71
N GLN A 362 20.05 18.42 45.58
CA GLN A 362 20.95 18.64 46.69
C GLN A 362 21.56 20.03 46.56
N MET A 363 21.59 20.75 47.68
CA MET A 363 22.22 22.06 47.77
C MET A 363 23.33 22.04 48.82
N SER A 364 24.51 22.53 48.45
CA SER A 364 25.63 22.76 49.36
C SER A 364 26.04 24.22 49.34
N SER A 365 26.55 24.71 50.47
CA SER A 365 27.03 26.09 50.64
C SER A 365 28.31 26.09 51.48
N PRO A 366 29.13 27.15 51.44
CA PRO A 366 30.35 27.22 52.25
C PRO A 366 30.08 27.05 53.75
N ASP A 367 28.96 27.58 54.23
CA ASP A 367 28.56 27.51 55.65
C ASP A 367 27.97 26.14 56.05
N SER A 368 27.56 25.33 55.06
CA SER A 368 26.98 24.00 55.25
C SER A 368 27.46 23.09 54.12
N PRO A 369 28.69 22.54 54.23
CA PRO A 369 29.29 21.73 53.16
C PRO A 369 28.60 20.38 52.99
N GLU A 370 27.91 19.87 54.01
CA GLU A 370 27.06 18.69 53.90
C GLU A 370 25.86 19.00 52.98
N PRO A 371 25.70 18.27 51.85
CA PRO A 371 24.61 18.51 50.92
C PRO A 371 23.26 18.29 51.59
N ARG A 372 22.38 19.29 51.53
CA ARG A 372 20.99 19.15 51.97
C ARG A 372 20.14 18.67 50.81
N THR A 373 19.59 17.46 50.94
CA THR A 373 18.62 16.90 49.99
C THR A 373 17.25 17.51 50.22
N ASN A 374 16.64 18.01 49.15
CA ASN A 374 15.29 18.54 49.14
C ASN A 374 14.46 17.77 48.11
N HIS A 375 13.17 17.63 48.37
CA HIS A 375 12.21 17.00 47.49
C HIS A 375 11.08 17.99 47.17
N ALA A 376 10.62 18.01 45.93
CA ALA A 376 9.47 18.81 45.55
C ALA A 376 8.69 18.17 44.40
N THR A 377 7.40 18.48 44.35
CA THR A 377 6.55 18.17 43.20
C THR A 377 6.18 19.47 42.51
N CYS A 378 6.48 19.57 41.21
CA CYS A 378 6.23 20.76 40.40
C CYS A 378 5.16 20.46 39.34
N ALA A 379 4.11 21.27 39.29
CA ALA A 379 3.17 21.26 38.19
C ALA A 379 3.50 22.40 37.22
N THR A 380 3.90 22.04 36.00
CA THR A 380 4.37 22.97 34.98
C THR A 380 3.39 23.00 33.81
N SER A 381 2.92 24.19 33.44
CA SER A 381 2.13 24.41 32.23
C SER A 381 3.04 24.96 31.13
N VAL A 382 3.00 24.35 29.96
CA VAL A 382 3.81 24.73 28.80
C VAL A 382 2.91 25.05 27.60
N GLU A 383 3.28 26.08 26.85
CA GLU A 383 2.60 26.51 25.63
C GLU A 383 3.59 26.52 24.46
N TYR A 384 3.20 25.93 23.33
CA TYR A 384 4.00 25.89 22.11
C TYR A 384 3.78 27.17 21.32
N ARG A 385 4.80 28.04 21.26
CA ARG A 385 4.72 29.35 20.61
C ARG A 385 5.85 29.52 19.59
N GLY A 386 5.47 29.77 18.33
CA GLY A 386 6.41 29.79 17.21
C GLY A 386 6.83 28.36 16.87
N ASP A 387 8.01 27.97 17.34
CA ASP A 387 8.66 26.69 17.08
C ASP A 387 9.17 25.99 18.36
N ARG A 388 8.88 26.55 19.54
CA ARG A 388 9.41 26.08 20.83
C ARG A 388 8.34 26.07 21.92
N TRP A 389 8.55 25.21 22.91
CA TRP A 389 7.77 25.20 24.14
C TRP A 389 8.25 26.31 25.07
N ILE A 390 7.31 27.08 25.60
CA ILE A 390 7.54 28.12 26.59
C ILE A 390 6.78 27.75 27.86
N VAL A 391 7.46 27.78 29.00
CA VAL A 391 6.80 27.52 30.29
C VAL A 391 6.00 28.75 30.70
N THR A 392 4.69 28.58 30.88
CA THR A 392 3.76 29.67 31.22
C THR A 392 3.41 29.70 32.71
N LYS A 393 3.42 28.55 33.37
CA LYS A 393 3.14 28.43 34.80
C LYS A 393 3.99 27.35 35.44
N SER A 394 4.44 27.56 36.67
CA SER A 394 5.18 26.57 37.46
C SER A 394 4.75 26.69 38.91
N ASP A 395 3.90 25.77 39.35
CA ASP A 395 3.43 25.68 40.73
C ASP A 395 4.31 24.64 41.46
N VAL A 396 5.05 25.06 42.48
CA VAL A 396 5.88 24.17 43.30
C VAL A 396 5.08 23.81 44.54
N ALA A 397 4.69 22.55 44.66
CA ALA A 397 4.20 22.00 45.92
C ALA A 397 5.41 21.48 46.71
N SER A 398 5.77 22.20 47.77
CA SER A 398 6.72 21.70 48.77
C SER A 398 6.08 20.53 49.50
N ALA A 399 6.79 19.40 49.58
CA ALA A 399 6.43 18.27 50.43
C ALA A 399 6.80 18.54 51.89
#